data_AF-A0A7J8GAV2-F1
#
_entry.id   AF-A0A7J8GAV2-F1
#
_cell.length_a   1.000
_cell.length_b   1.000
_cell.length_c   1.000
_cell.angle_alpha   90.00
_cell.angle_beta   90.00
_cell.angle_gamma   90.00
#
_symmetry.space_group_name_H-M   'P 1'
#
loop_
_entity.id
_entity.type
_entity.pdbx_description
1 polymer ?
#
loop_
_entity_poly.entity_id
_entity_poly.type
_entity_poly.pdbx_seq_one_letter_code
_entity_poly.pdbx_strand_id
1 'polypeptide(L)'
;MQLAVDVQIPECFGGVEGEAVFIDTEGSFMVDRVVDLATACIQHLHLIAGMHMGEEHPKALEDFTLENILSHIYYFRCRDYTELLAQVYLLPDFLSEHSKVRLVIVDGIASPFRHDLDDLSLRTRLLNGLAQQMISLANNHKLAVSILS
;
A
#
# COMPACT_ATOMS: atom_id res chain seq x y z
N MET A 1 0.91 1.83 -7.16
CA MET A 1 2.33 2.19 -6.90
C MET A 1 2.49 3.61 -6.38
N GLN A 2 2.02 4.67 -7.06
CA GLN A 2 2.13 6.06 -6.57
C GLN A 2 1.69 6.24 -5.11
N LEU A 3 0.49 5.75 -4.76
CA LEU A 3 -0.02 5.86 -3.38
C LEU A 3 0.89 5.16 -2.34
N ALA A 4 1.63 4.12 -2.73
CA ALA A 4 2.58 3.44 -1.84
C ALA A 4 3.82 4.29 -1.53
N VAL A 5 4.13 5.27 -2.38
CA VAL A 5 5.14 6.30 -2.13
C VAL A 5 4.52 7.47 -1.36
N ASP A 6 3.36 7.96 -1.81
CA ASP A 6 2.73 9.17 -1.26
C ASP A 6 2.30 9.02 0.20
N VAL A 7 1.88 7.82 0.62
CA VAL A 7 1.49 7.56 2.02
C VAL A 7 2.65 7.83 3.00
N GLN A 8 3.89 7.75 2.50
CA GLN A 8 5.10 7.93 3.31
C GLN A 8 5.52 9.40 3.43
N ILE A 9 4.91 10.31 2.68
CA ILE A 9 5.27 11.73 2.69
C ILE A 9 5.20 12.28 4.14
N PRO A 10 6.21 13.07 4.58
CA PRO A 10 6.23 13.61 5.93
C PRO A 10 5.05 14.52 6.27
N GLU A 11 4.66 14.57 7.55
CA GLU A 11 3.51 15.36 8.01
C GLU A 11 3.73 16.86 7.76
N CYS A 12 4.97 17.34 7.89
CA CYS A 12 5.33 18.73 7.59
C CYS A 12 5.12 19.12 6.11
N PHE A 13 5.04 18.14 5.21
CA PHE A 13 4.68 18.32 3.80
C PHE A 13 3.21 17.96 3.51
N GLY A 14 2.39 17.74 4.53
CA GLY A 14 0.96 17.41 4.42
C GLY A 14 0.66 15.93 4.13
N GLY A 15 1.65 15.05 4.28
CA GLY A 15 1.46 13.60 4.20
C GLY A 15 1.00 12.97 5.52
N VAL A 16 1.21 11.66 5.66
CA VAL A 16 0.78 10.89 6.84
C VAL A 16 1.86 9.99 7.45
N GLU A 17 3.11 10.10 6.97
CA GLU A 17 4.27 9.36 7.49
C GLU A 17 4.03 7.85 7.66
N GLY A 18 3.18 7.29 6.81
CA GLY A 18 2.71 5.92 6.90
C GLY A 18 3.48 4.99 5.97
N GLU A 19 3.29 3.70 6.17
CA GLU A 19 3.86 2.63 5.34
C GLU A 19 2.76 1.97 4.49
N ALA A 20 3.16 1.21 3.47
CA ALA A 20 2.24 0.61 2.52
C ALA A 20 2.37 -0.92 2.48
N VAL A 21 1.23 -1.62 2.48
CA VAL A 21 1.13 -3.01 2.05
C VAL A 21 0.64 -3.03 0.60
N PHE A 22 1.31 -3.78 -0.27
CA PHE A 22 0.93 -3.98 -1.67
C PHE A 22 0.70 -5.46 -1.93
N ILE A 23 -0.56 -5.85 -2.10
CA ILE A 23 -0.97 -7.19 -2.52
C ILE A 23 -1.11 -7.20 -4.03
N ASP A 24 -0.18 -7.84 -4.70
CA ASP A 24 -0.12 -7.93 -6.15
C ASP A 24 -0.73 -9.23 -6.63
N THR A 25 -1.89 -9.15 -7.28
CA THR A 25 -2.55 -10.32 -7.85
C THR A 25 -2.34 -10.45 -9.36
N GLU A 26 -1.95 -9.37 -10.05
CA GLU A 26 -1.82 -9.35 -11.51
C GLU A 26 -0.37 -9.53 -11.99
N GLY A 27 0.61 -9.13 -11.19
CA GLY A 27 2.04 -9.20 -11.48
C GLY A 27 2.55 -7.89 -12.04
N SER A 28 1.80 -6.82 -11.78
CA SER A 28 1.94 -5.46 -12.32
C SER A 28 2.87 -4.60 -11.46
N PHE A 29 3.32 -5.09 -10.31
CA PHE A 29 4.25 -4.35 -9.46
C PHE A 29 5.64 -4.30 -10.09
N MET A 30 6.08 -3.09 -10.45
CA MET A 30 7.34 -2.84 -11.13
C MET A 30 8.27 -2.03 -10.23
N VAL A 31 9.35 -2.64 -9.74
CA VAL A 31 10.31 -1.98 -8.84
C VAL A 31 10.90 -0.72 -9.48
N ASP A 32 11.31 -0.81 -10.75
CA ASP A 32 11.85 0.35 -11.49
C ASP A 32 10.85 1.52 -11.49
N ARG A 33 9.55 1.22 -11.62
CA ARG A 33 8.52 2.26 -11.57
C ARG A 33 8.39 2.88 -10.18
N VAL A 34 8.50 2.09 -9.12
CA VAL A 34 8.49 2.62 -7.74
C VAL A 34 9.72 3.49 -7.49
N VAL A 35 10.89 3.09 -8.00
CA VAL A 35 12.13 3.88 -7.93
C VAL A 35 11.98 5.22 -8.63
N ASP A 36 11.41 5.25 -9.84
CA ASP A 36 11.14 6.49 -10.57
C ASP A 36 10.22 7.43 -9.77
N LEU A 37 9.13 6.89 -9.22
CA LEU A 37 8.14 7.66 -8.47
C LEU A 37 8.71 8.19 -7.15
N ALA A 38 9.46 7.36 -6.42
CA ALA A 38 10.13 7.75 -5.18
C ALA A 38 11.19 8.84 -5.44
N THR A 39 12.01 8.68 -6.49
CA THR A 39 13.02 9.67 -6.87
C THR A 39 12.37 11.02 -7.20
N ALA A 40 11.30 11.01 -7.99
CA ALA A 40 10.55 12.22 -8.32
C ALA A 40 9.92 12.87 -7.07
N CYS A 41 9.36 12.07 -6.16
CA CYS A 41 8.80 12.55 -4.90
C CYS A 41 9.88 13.24 -4.03
N ILE A 42 11.04 12.60 -3.83
CA ILE A 42 12.16 13.15 -3.06
C ILE A 42 12.60 14.50 -3.64
N GLN A 43 12.81 14.56 -4.95
CA GLN A 43 13.20 15.80 -5.64
C GLN A 43 12.16 16.90 -5.47
N HIS A 44 10.87 16.55 -5.54
CA HIS A 44 9.77 17.48 -5.35
C HIS A 44 9.75 18.07 -3.93
N LEU A 45 9.89 17.23 -2.89
CA LEU A 45 9.89 17.71 -1.51
C LEU A 45 11.11 18.59 -1.19
N HIS A 46 12.29 18.28 -1.75
CA HIS A 46 13.47 19.14 -1.62
C HIS A 46 13.24 20.54 -2.24
N LEU A 47 12.54 20.63 -3.37
CA LEU A 47 12.18 21.91 -3.97
C LEU A 47 11.25 22.72 -3.05
N ILE A 48 10.23 22.08 -2.48
CA ILE A 48 9.30 22.74 -1.54
C ILE A 48 10.05 23.24 -0.30
N ALA A 49 10.93 22.41 0.26
CA ALA A 49 11.75 22.79 1.42
C ALA A 49 12.63 24.01 1.12
N GLY A 50 13.23 24.09 -0.07
CA GLY A 50 14.02 25.24 -0.51
C GLY A 50 13.22 26.54 -0.68
N MET A 51 11.91 26.43 -0.93
CA MET A 51 11.00 27.58 -1.06
C MET A 51 10.45 28.07 0.29
N HIS A 52 10.47 27.25 1.33
CA HIS A 52 9.85 27.54 2.63
C HIS A 52 10.88 27.36 3.75
N MET A 53 11.39 28.48 4.30
CA MET A 53 12.40 28.48 5.38
C MET A 53 11.80 28.13 6.75
N GLY A 54 11.55 26.85 7.00
CA GLY A 54 11.24 26.29 8.32
C GLY A 54 12.28 25.24 8.73
N GLU A 55 12.65 25.19 10.01
CA GLU A 55 13.64 24.23 10.54
C GLU A 55 13.16 22.77 10.54
N GLU A 56 11.86 22.51 10.39
CA GLU A 56 11.28 21.16 10.38
C GLU A 56 11.49 20.42 9.05
N HIS A 57 11.50 21.12 7.91
CA HIS A 57 11.63 20.51 6.58
C HIS A 57 12.98 19.79 6.34
N PRO A 58 14.15 20.35 6.71
CA PRO A 58 15.43 19.69 6.49
C PRO A 58 15.54 18.35 7.22
N LYS A 59 15.07 18.29 8.47
CA LYS A 59 15.17 17.09 9.31
C LYS A 59 14.25 15.97 8.82
N ALA A 60 13.04 16.29 8.38
CA ALA A 60 12.13 15.30 7.81
C ALA A 60 12.66 14.66 6.52
N LEU A 61 13.51 15.37 5.78
CA LEU A 61 14.12 14.87 4.54
C LEU A 61 15.41 14.06 4.74
N GLU A 62 16.04 14.11 5.92
CA GLU A 62 17.22 13.29 6.22
C GLU A 62 16.91 11.79 6.08
N ASP A 63 15.75 11.38 6.58
CA ASP A 63 15.31 9.98 6.55
C ASP A 63 14.39 9.66 5.36
N PHE A 64 13.96 10.65 4.57
CA PHE A 64 13.10 10.43 3.40
C PHE A 64 13.92 10.07 2.15
N THR A 65 14.61 8.93 2.22
CA THR A 65 15.51 8.42 1.18
C THR A 65 14.86 7.33 0.33
N LEU A 66 15.43 7.03 -0.84
CA LEU A 66 14.94 5.95 -1.71
C LEU A 66 14.94 4.59 -0.99
N GLU A 67 16.01 4.29 -0.24
CA GLU A 67 16.13 3.04 0.51
C GLU A 67 15.03 2.89 1.56
N ASN A 68 14.80 3.94 2.35
CA ASN A 68 13.76 3.94 3.36
C ASN A 68 12.37 3.80 2.71
N ILE A 69 12.09 4.56 1.65
CA ILE A 69 10.81 4.48 0.93
C ILE A 69 10.54 3.05 0.45
N LEU A 70 11.54 2.39 -0.15
CA LEU A 70 11.40 1.02 -0.63
C LEU A 70 11.23 0.02 0.52
N SER A 71 11.94 0.21 1.64
CA SER A 71 11.86 -0.67 2.82
C SER A 71 10.49 -0.66 3.50
N HIS A 72 9.73 0.43 3.32
CA HIS A 72 8.41 0.66 3.89
C HIS A 72 7.25 0.28 2.94
N ILE A 73 7.56 -0.45 1.86
CA ILE A 73 6.56 -1.05 0.96
C ILE A 73 6.61 -2.57 1.12
N TYR A 74 5.66 -3.12 1.87
CA TYR A 74 5.52 -4.55 2.09
C TYR A 74 4.79 -5.20 0.92
N TYR A 75 5.52 -5.99 0.14
CA TYR A 75 5.00 -6.61 -1.08
C TYR A 75 4.60 -8.08 -0.85
N PHE A 76 3.38 -8.43 -1.27
CA PHE A 76 2.87 -9.80 -1.26
C PHE A 76 2.35 -10.19 -2.64
N ARG A 77 2.93 -11.25 -3.23
CA ARG A 77 2.45 -11.82 -4.49
C ARG A 77 1.41 -12.90 -4.21
N CYS A 78 0.19 -12.73 -4.73
CA CYS A 78 -0.86 -13.76 -4.68
C CYS A 78 -1.21 -14.20 -6.10
N ARG A 79 -1.11 -15.49 -6.41
CA ARG A 79 -1.29 -16.05 -7.76
C ARG A 79 -2.70 -16.60 -7.99
N ASP A 80 -3.34 -17.03 -6.92
CA ASP A 80 -4.69 -17.58 -6.93
C ASP A 80 -5.54 -17.03 -5.78
N TYR A 81 -6.83 -17.36 -5.80
CA TYR A 81 -7.77 -16.85 -4.81
C TYR A 81 -7.53 -17.42 -3.41
N THR A 82 -6.89 -18.60 -3.30
CA THR A 82 -6.56 -19.21 -2.01
C THR A 82 -5.43 -18.45 -1.35
N GLU A 83 -4.37 -18.13 -2.09
CA GLU A 83 -3.27 -17.28 -1.62
C GLU A 83 -3.79 -15.90 -1.19
N LEU A 84 -4.66 -15.27 -1.99
CA LEU A 84 -5.26 -13.97 -1.64
C LEU A 84 -6.09 -14.04 -0.36
N LEU A 85 -6.95 -15.06 -0.20
CA LEU A 85 -7.75 -15.25 1.01
C LEU A 85 -6.85 -15.48 2.25
N ALA A 86 -5.81 -16.29 2.11
CA ALA A 86 -4.86 -16.54 3.18
C ALA A 86 -4.09 -15.27 3.57
N GLN A 87 -3.61 -14.50 2.59
CA GLN A 87 -2.90 -13.24 2.83
C GLN A 87 -3.79 -12.24 3.57
N VAL A 88 -5.05 -12.09 3.15
CA VAL A 88 -6.03 -11.20 3.81
C VAL A 88 -6.38 -11.69 5.21
N TYR A 89 -6.44 -13.00 5.43
CA TYR A 89 -6.66 -13.58 6.75
C TYR A 89 -5.52 -13.28 7.74
N LEU A 90 -4.27 -13.27 7.27
CA LEU A 90 -3.07 -13.01 8.09
C LEU A 90 -2.78 -11.50 8.30
N LEU A 91 -3.39 -10.65 7.48
CA LEU A 91 -3.16 -9.20 7.50
C LEU A 91 -3.41 -8.52 8.86
N PRO A 92 -4.44 -8.87 9.66
CA PRO A 92 -4.63 -8.29 10.99
C PRO A 92 -3.41 -8.48 11.91
N ASP A 93 -2.84 -9.68 11.94
CA ASP A 93 -1.68 -9.97 12.80
C ASP A 93 -0.46 -9.20 12.31
N PHE A 94 -0.22 -9.19 10.99
CA PHE A 94 0.83 -8.37 10.38
C PHE A 94 0.68 -6.89 10.75
N LEU A 95 -0.52 -6.31 10.61
CA LEU A 95 -0.76 -4.90 10.94
C LEU A 95 -0.58 -4.60 12.43
N SER A 96 -0.74 -5.59 13.31
CA SER A 96 -0.48 -5.42 14.74
C SER A 96 1.02 -5.27 15.05
N GLU A 97 1.87 -5.91 14.25
CA GLU A 97 3.33 -5.81 14.33
C GLU A 97 3.86 -4.59 13.56
N HIS A 98 3.12 -4.13 12.56
CA HIS A 98 3.48 -3.03 11.66
C HIS A 98 2.52 -1.83 11.82
N SER A 99 2.51 -1.21 13.00
CA SER A 99 1.58 -0.14 13.38
C SER A 99 1.67 1.15 12.54
N LYS A 100 2.75 1.32 11.78
CA LYS A 100 2.94 2.45 10.85
C LYS A 100 2.26 2.24 9.49
N VAL A 101 1.72 1.06 9.19
CA VAL A 101 1.00 0.85 7.93
C VAL A 101 -0.28 1.67 7.92
N ARG A 102 -0.39 2.58 6.95
CA ARG A 102 -1.55 3.46 6.76
C ARG A 102 -2.28 3.22 5.45
N LEU A 103 -1.76 2.34 4.60
CA LEU A 103 -2.34 2.00 3.31
C LEU A 103 -2.18 0.52 2.99
N VAL A 104 -3.27 -0.12 2.59
CA VAL A 104 -3.28 -1.45 1.96
C VAL A 104 -3.78 -1.29 0.52
N ILE A 105 -3.00 -1.74 -0.45
CA ILE A 105 -3.35 -1.78 -1.86
C ILE A 105 -3.57 -3.23 -2.27
N VAL A 106 -4.69 -3.51 -2.95
CA VAL A 106 -4.94 -4.80 -3.60
C VAL A 106 -5.06 -4.55 -5.09
N ASP A 107 -4.03 -4.94 -5.84
CA ASP A 107 -3.98 -4.78 -7.29
C ASP A 107 -4.66 -5.98 -7.97
N GLY A 108 -5.92 -5.80 -8.37
CA GLY A 108 -6.74 -6.80 -9.07
C GLY A 108 -7.54 -7.74 -8.16
N ILE A 109 -8.36 -7.24 -7.23
CA ILE A 109 -9.06 -8.12 -6.25
C ILE A 109 -9.89 -9.26 -6.88
N ALA A 110 -10.44 -9.03 -8.07
CA ALA A 110 -11.25 -10.01 -8.80
C ALA A 110 -10.41 -10.96 -9.66
N SER A 111 -9.15 -10.60 -9.96
CA SER A 111 -8.29 -11.29 -10.92
C SER A 111 -8.10 -12.77 -10.59
N PRO A 112 -7.76 -13.15 -9.33
CA PRO A 112 -7.55 -14.55 -8.97
C PRO A 112 -8.81 -15.43 -9.01
N PHE A 113 -10.00 -14.81 -9.05
CA PHE A 113 -11.29 -15.53 -9.05
C PHE A 113 -11.83 -15.79 -10.46
N ARG A 114 -11.20 -15.26 -11.51
CA ARG A 114 -11.73 -15.33 -12.88
C ARG A 114 -11.51 -16.68 -13.56
N HIS A 115 -10.39 -17.33 -13.27
CA HIS A 115 -9.95 -18.52 -14.02
C HIS A 115 -10.28 -19.85 -13.34
N ASP A 116 -10.30 -19.89 -12.00
CA ASP A 116 -10.38 -21.13 -11.23
C ASP A 116 -11.72 -21.33 -10.50
N LEU A 117 -12.71 -20.45 -10.71
CA LEU A 117 -13.96 -20.46 -9.96
C LEU A 117 -15.20 -20.21 -10.83
N ASP A 118 -15.71 -21.28 -11.44
CA ASP A 118 -16.91 -21.27 -12.28
C ASP A 118 -18.21 -21.08 -11.47
N ASP A 119 -18.22 -21.46 -10.18
CA ASP A 119 -19.37 -21.24 -9.30
C ASP A 119 -19.51 -19.76 -8.95
N LEU A 120 -20.39 -19.08 -9.70
CA LEU A 120 -20.74 -17.68 -9.52
C LEU A 120 -21.20 -17.35 -8.10
N SER A 121 -21.91 -18.26 -7.45
CA SER A 121 -22.45 -18.05 -6.11
C SER A 121 -21.34 -18.08 -5.06
N LEU A 122 -20.40 -19.02 -5.18
CA LEU A 122 -19.22 -19.11 -4.33
C LEU A 122 -18.31 -17.91 -4.56
N ARG A 123 -18.06 -17.54 -5.83
CA ARG A 123 -17.26 -16.36 -6.19
C ARG A 123 -17.80 -15.08 -5.56
N THR A 124 -19.10 -14.85 -5.69
CA THR A 124 -19.76 -13.68 -5.11
C THR A 124 -19.62 -13.66 -3.59
N ARG A 125 -19.79 -14.81 -2.93
CA ARG A 125 -19.66 -14.93 -1.47
C ARG A 125 -18.25 -14.63 -0.99
N LEU A 126 -17.23 -15.16 -1.67
CA LEU A 126 -15.82 -14.94 -1.31
C LEU A 126 -15.40 -13.50 -1.52
N LEU A 127 -15.75 -12.89 -2.67
CA LEU A 127 -15.46 -11.48 -2.94
C LEU A 127 -16.15 -10.55 -1.94
N ASN A 128 -17.40 -10.82 -1.59
CA ASN A 128 -18.10 -10.06 -0.54
C ASN A 128 -17.42 -10.23 0.82
N GLY A 129 -16.98 -11.45 1.16
CA GLY A 129 -16.23 -11.72 2.38
C GLY A 129 -14.92 -10.92 2.45
N LEU A 130 -14.15 -10.92 1.37
CA LEU A 130 -12.92 -10.12 1.25
C LEU A 130 -13.20 -8.62 1.40
N ALA A 131 -14.21 -8.10 0.72
CA ALA A 131 -14.59 -6.69 0.83
C ALA A 131 -14.96 -6.30 2.27
N GLN A 132 -15.72 -7.15 2.97
CA GLN A 132 -16.06 -6.91 4.38
C GLN A 132 -14.82 -6.96 5.28
N GLN A 133 -13.87 -7.87 5.04
CA GLN A 133 -12.61 -7.91 5.78
C GLN A 133 -11.78 -6.64 5.53
N MET A 134 -11.67 -6.17 4.29
CA MET A 134 -10.99 -4.91 3.97
C MET A 134 -11.62 -3.70 4.68
N ILE A 135 -12.95 -3.62 4.71
CA ILE A 135 -13.67 -2.56 5.44
C ILE A 135 -13.37 -2.65 6.93
N SER A 136 -13.38 -3.86 7.51
CA SER A 136 -13.06 -4.05 8.92
C SER A 136 -11.61 -3.63 9.23
N LEU A 137 -10.66 -3.97 8.36
CA LEU A 137 -9.25 -3.58 8.52
C LEU A 137 -9.10 -2.06 8.51
N ALA A 138 -9.72 -1.38 7.54
CA ALA A 138 -9.70 0.08 7.43
C ALA A 138 -10.20 0.76 8.71
N ASN A 139 -11.33 0.31 9.25
CA ASN A 139 -11.94 0.88 10.45
C ASN A 139 -11.13 0.60 11.72
N ASN A 140 -10.64 -0.64 11.88
CA ASN A 140 -9.96 -1.06 13.12
C ASN A 140 -8.54 -0.50 13.23
N HIS A 141 -7.83 -0.36 12.10
CA HIS A 141 -6.43 0.11 12.08
C HIS A 141 -6.29 1.56 11.63
N LYS A 142 -7.40 2.27 11.37
CA LYS A 142 -7.42 3.65 10.84
C LYS A 142 -6.54 3.81 9.59
N LEU A 143 -6.60 2.83 8.68
CA LEU A 143 -5.84 2.81 7.43
C LEU A 143 -6.76 2.99 6.23
N ALA A 144 -6.19 3.39 5.11
CA ALA A 144 -6.86 3.41 3.82
C ALA A 144 -6.73 2.06 3.11
N VAL A 145 -7.76 1.64 2.38
CA VAL A 145 -7.69 0.49 1.47
C VAL A 145 -7.97 0.95 0.06
N SER A 146 -7.07 0.62 -0.87
CA SER A 146 -7.23 0.86 -2.31
C SER A 146 -7.39 -0.46 -3.03
N ILE A 147 -8.47 -0.59 -3.79
CA ILE A 147 -8.79 -1.80 -4.56
C ILE A 147 -8.77 -1.43 -6.04
N LEU A 148 -7.96 -2.13 -6.82
CA LEU A 148 -7.93 -2.01 -8.28
C LEU A 148 -8.76 -3.16 -8.88
N SER A 149 -9.51 -2.82 -9.93
CA SER A 149 -10.47 -3.68 -10.62
C SER A 149 -9.94 -4.25 -11.91
#